data_AF-A0A654U188-F1
#
_entry.id   AF-A0A654U188-F1
#
_cell.length_a   1.000
_cell.length_b   1.000
_cell.length_c   1.000
_cell.angle_alpha   90.00
_cell.angle_beta   90.00
_cell.angle_gamma   90.00
#
_symmetry.space_group_name_H-M   'P 1'
#
loop_
_entity.id
_entity.type
_entity.pdbx_description
1 polymer ?
#
loop_
_entity_poly.entity_id
_entity_poly.type
_entity_poly.pdbx_seq_one_letter_code
_entity_poly.pdbx_strand_id
1 'polypeptide(L)' 'MESTDSVGQIQVPDEVYERLKDDFVLRERGHINVKGKGVMRTWYLIGRKVAADPGEVRGAEPRTAGV' A
#
# COMPACT_ATOMS: atom_id res chain seq x y z
N MET A 1 -8.22 -9.83 8.92
CA MET A 1 -8.64 -8.45 9.22
C MET A 1 -8.54 -7.71 7.90
N GLU A 2 -9.65 -7.62 7.18
CA GLU A 2 -9.81 -6.77 6.00
C GLU A 2 -10.89 -5.77 6.41
N SER A 3 -10.46 -4.59 6.86
CA SER A 3 -11.37 -3.59 7.40
C SER A 3 -10.87 -2.22 6.96
N THR A 4 -11.54 -1.72 5.93
CA THR A 4 -11.68 -0.31 5.56
C THR A 4 -10.38 0.47 5.45
N ASP A 5 -9.70 0.31 4.33
CA ASP A 5 -8.88 1.38 3.83
C ASP A 5 -9.06 1.54 2.32
N SER A 6 -8.94 2.78 1.86
CA SER A 6 -9.43 3.28 0.59
C SER A 6 -9.24 2.27 -0.55
N VAL A 7 -10.36 1.87 -1.15
CA VAL A 7 -10.40 0.94 -2.28
C VAL A 7 -9.39 1.42 -3.33
N GLY A 8 -8.34 0.63 -3.57
CA GLY A 8 -7.26 0.97 -4.48
C GLY A 8 -5.87 1.09 -3.84
N GLN A 9 -5.74 1.01 -2.50
CA GLN A 9 -4.43 1.06 -1.83
C GLN A 9 -4.15 -0.23 -1.06
N ILE A 10 -3.00 -0.86 -1.31
CA ILE A 10 -2.58 -2.08 -0.63
C ILE A 10 -1.81 -1.69 0.63
N GLN A 11 -2.34 -2.01 1.81
CA GLN A 11 -1.61 -1.82 3.06
C GLN A 11 -0.61 -2.94 3.31
N VAL A 12 0.58 -2.55 3.74
CA VAL A 12 1.66 -3.46 4.11
C VAL A 12 2.26 -3.07 5.46
N PRO A 13 2.66 -4.04 6.30
CA PRO A 13 3.40 -3.77 7.53
C PRO A 13 4.85 -3.36 7.23
N ASP A 14 5.54 -2.86 8.26
CA ASP A 14 6.93 -2.42 8.18
C ASP A 14 7.89 -3.49 7.59
N GLU A 15 7.74 -4.74 8.03
CA GLU A 15 8.53 -5.88 7.55
C GLU A 15 8.44 -6.07 6.02
N VAL A 16 7.27 -5.75 5.44
CA VAL A 16 7.04 -5.84 3.99
C VAL A 16 7.54 -4.58 3.29
N TYR A 17 7.39 -3.40 3.91
CA TYR A 17 8.00 -2.17 3.43
C TYR A 17 9.52 -2.33 3.25
N GLU A 18 10.22 -2.88 4.23
CA GLU A 18 11.68 -3.05 4.16
C GLU A 18 12.13 -3.90 2.97
N ARG A 19 11.30 -4.86 2.55
CA ARG A 19 11.56 -5.74 1.40
C ARG A 19 11.19 -5.12 0.07
N LEU A 20 10.21 -4.21 0.05
CA LEU A 20 9.67 -3.60 -1.18
C LEU A 20 10.21 -2.19 -1.44
N LYS A 21 10.86 -1.53 -0.47
CA LYS A 21 11.31 -0.13 -0.56
C LYS A 21 12.25 0.17 -1.73
N ASP A 22 12.93 -0.84 -2.25
CA ASP A 22 13.88 -0.68 -3.35
C ASP A 22 13.15 -0.65 -4.71
N ASP A 23 12.23 -1.59 -4.93
CA ASP A 23 11.47 -1.77 -6.17
C ASP A 23 10.14 -1.00 -6.24
N PHE A 24 9.58 -0.57 -5.11
CA PHE A 24 8.24 0.01 -5.03
C PHE A 24 8.21 1.35 -4.29
N VAL A 25 7.22 2.17 -4.66
CA VAL A 25 6.88 3.41 -3.98
C VAL A 25 5.86 3.08 -2.91
N LEU A 26 6.22 3.33 -1.65
CA LEU A 26 5.36 3.16 -0.50
C LEU A 26 5.18 4.50 0.22
N ARG A 27 3.99 4.72 0.78
CA ARG A 27 3.65 5.91 1.57
C ARG A 27 3.40 5.51 3.01
N GLU A 28 4.06 6.17 3.96
CA GLU A 28 3.79 5.94 5.38
C GLU A 28 2.33 6.32 5.69
N ARG A 29 1.56 5.36 6.23
CA ARG A 29 0.24 5.62 6.80
C ARG A 29 0.36 6.16 8.22
N GLY A 30 1.37 5.67 8.93
CA GLY A 30 1.65 5.96 10.33
C GLY A 30 1.45 4.73 11.22
N HIS A 31 1.39 5.01 12.51
CA HIS A 31 1.20 4.00 13.55
C HIS A 31 -0.29 3.78 13.81
N ILE A 32 -0.78 2.56 13.60
CA ILE A 32 -2.15 2.17 13.91
C ILE A 32 -2.18 1.17 15.06
N ASN A 33 -3.23 1.21 15.87
CA ASN A 33 -3.41 0.22 16.93
C ASN A 33 -4.10 -1.03 16.35
N VAL A 34 -3.38 -2.13 16.26
CA VAL A 34 -3.90 -3.42 15.78
C VAL A 34 -4.30 -4.26 16.98
N LYS A 35 -5.57 -4.65 17.05
CA LYS A 35 -6.10 -5.50 18.12
C LYS A 35 -5.29 -6.81 18.18
N GLY A 36 -4.62 -7.05 19.31
CA GLY A 36 -3.77 -8.24 19.54
C GLY A 36 -2.31 -8.11 19.12
N LYS A 37 -1.90 -7.03 18.42
CA LYS A 37 -0.50 -6.73 18.09
C LYS A 37 0.02 -5.42 18.70
N GLY A 38 -0.87 -4.59 19.23
CA GLY A 38 -0.52 -3.26 19.74
C GLY A 38 -0.29 -2.26 18.61
N VAL A 39 0.52 -1.24 18.87
CA VAL A 39 0.81 -0.20 17.88
C VAL A 39 1.73 -0.75 16.81
N MET A 40 1.27 -0.74 15.56
CA MET A 40 1.99 -1.23 14.40
C MET A 40 2.11 -0.13 13.35
N ARG A 41 3.32 0.00 12.80
CA ARG A 41 3.60 0.90 11.70
C ARG A 41 3.15 0.28 10.38
N THR A 42 2.43 1.05 9.59
CA THR A 42 1.83 0.58 8.34
C THR A 42 2.12 1.54 7.20
N TRP A 43 2.16 0.97 6.01
CA TRP A 43 2.51 1.64 4.78
C TRP A 43 1.48 1.31 3.71
N TYR A 44 1.25 2.22 2.76
CA TYR A 44 0.49 1.93 1.55
C TYR A 44 1.44 1.74 0.39
N LEU A 45 1.28 0.63 -0.35
CA LEU A 45 1.89 0.44 -1.65
C LEU A 45 1.18 1.35 -2.66
N ILE A 46 1.91 2.29 -3.24
CA ILE A 46 1.39 3.26 -4.21
C ILE A 46 1.62 2.79 -5.65
N GLY A 47 2.75 2.11 -5.91
CA GLY A 47 3.06 1.58 -7.23
C GLY A 47 4.50 1.08 -7.33
N ARG A 48 4.88 0.53 -8.48
CA ARG A 48 6.26 0.12 -8.74
C ARG A 48 7.12 1.33 -9.07
N LYS A 49 8.33 1.39 -8.53
CA LYS A 49 9.34 2.38 -8.89
C LYS A 49 9.83 2.00 -10.29
N VAL A 50 9.25 2.61 -11.31
CA VAL A 50 9.68 2.40 -12.71
C VAL A 50 11.10 2.92 -12.82
N ALA A 51 12.08 2.02 -12.97
CA ALA A 51 13.42 2.37 -13.40
C ALA A 51 13.35 2.79 -14.88
N ALA A 52 12.81 3.98 -15.16
CA ALA A 52 12.77 4.61 -16.48
C ALA A 52 12.48 3.66 -17.67
N ASP A 53 11.39 2.89 -17.60
CA ASP A 53 10.74 2.35 -18.80
C ASP A 53 9.47 3.18 -19.06
N PRO A 54 9.46 4.10 -20.05
CA PRO A 54 8.33 5.00 -20.33
C PRO A 54 7.10 4.30 -20.96
N GLY A 55 6.95 2.99 -20.80
CA GLY A 55 5.87 2.20 -21.39
C GLY A 55 4.88 1.71 -20.36
N GLU A 56 3.69 2.30 -20.36
CA GLU A 56 2.44 1.75 -19.81
C GLU A 56 2.11 2.08 -18.34
N VAL A 57 1.71 3.34 -18.12
CA VAL A 57 0.79 3.69 -17.03
C VAL A 57 -0.65 3.36 -17.44
N ARG A 58 -1.08 2.13 -17.22
CA ARG A 58 -2.51 1.83 -17.08
C ARG A 58 -2.87 1.96 -15.62
N GLY A 59 -3.36 3.16 -15.27
CA GLY A 59 -3.93 3.45 -13.97
C GLY A 59 -4.98 2.40 -13.62
N ALA A 60 -4.74 1.70 -12.52
CA ALA A 60 -5.76 0.88 -11.89
C ALA A 60 -6.82 1.84 -11.34
N GLU A 61 -7.87 2.07 -12.11
CA GLU A 61 -9.09 2.68 -11.60
C GLU A 61 -9.77 1.65 -10.69
N PRO A 62 -9.88 1.90 -9.37
CA PRO A 62 -10.71 1.06 -8.53
C PRO A 62 -12.15 1.31 -8.91
N ARG A 63 -12.73 0.43 -9.73
CA ARG A 63 -14.16 0.38 -9.99
C ARG A 63 -14.87 0.18 -8.65
N THR A 64 -15.39 1.27 -8.10
CA THR A 64 -16.21 1.29 -6.89
C THR A 64 -17.46 0.45 -7.16
N ALA A 65 -17.51 -0.75 -6.61
CA ALA A 65 -18.73 -1.55 -6.54
C ALA A 65 -19.57 -0.99 -5.40
N GLY A 66 -20.66 -0.33 -5.75
CA GLY A 66 -21.67 0.10 -4.79
C GLY A 66 -22.47 -1.08 -4.24
N VAL A 67 -22.85 -0.95 -2.97
CA VAL A 67 -24.20 -1.25 -2.43
C VAL A 67 -24.33 -0.59 -1.06
#